data_AF-A0A1Q7IZ56-F1
#
_entry.id   AF-A0A1Q7IZ56-F1
#
_cell.length_a   1.000
_cell.length_b   1.000
_cell.length_c   1.000
_cell.angle_alpha   90.00
_cell.angle_beta   90.00
_cell.angle_gamma   90.00
#
_symmetry.space_group_name_H-M   'P 1'
#
loop_
_entity.id
_entity.type
_entity.pdbx_description
1 polymer ?
#
loop_
_entity_poly.entity_id
_entity_poly.type
_entity_poly.pdbx_seq_one_letter_code
_entity_poly.pdbx_strand_id
1 'polypeptide(L)'
;MTIAALLGTCLIFVAIGWTGVDHRVQAISIAAVVAVATANAGNTSQDLKTGFLVGSTPRRQQIAILIGALGSALVVGWTLTLLNRAYTYPVPETHAPFGAQALAPAAGGRAPVEVLPATMAGFRIAGSDSVDHAAYQVVRVYVVTDGVAAGKYLMDPKSRELRYVLDPGIGGRVHEYRGKTIPRLDSPKATIMALITDGILTHKLPWVLVLLGVFITIAIELMGVQALPVAVGVYLPISTSSAMFAGGVVRWLIERRAQARQQSLAQVESGPGVLFASGLIAGGAICGIVLAAIAGVLGSADALAERVPIFTALGNLPHSIGLAFGLFGLLGALLYWVGRREQ
;
A
#
# COMPACT_ATOMS: atom_id res chain seq x y z
N MET A 1 -10.16 1.18 13.26
CA MET A 1 -9.31 1.98 14.18
C MET A 1 -8.59 3.11 13.44
N THR A 2 -7.73 2.84 12.46
CA THR A 2 -6.90 3.87 11.79
C THR A 2 -7.69 5.00 11.11
N ILE A 3 -8.73 4.69 10.33
CA ILE A 3 -9.58 5.72 9.69
C ILE A 3 -10.23 6.60 10.76
N ALA A 4 -10.80 6.01 11.81
CA ALA A 4 -11.46 6.76 12.87
C ALA A 4 -10.48 7.69 13.63
N ALA A 5 -9.28 7.20 13.93
CA ALA A 5 -8.22 8.01 14.55
C ALA A 5 -7.80 9.18 13.63
N LEU A 6 -7.69 8.93 12.33
CA LEU A 6 -7.37 9.95 11.33
C LEU A 6 -8.47 11.00 11.22
N LEU A 7 -9.72 10.58 11.08
CA LEU A 7 -10.90 11.46 11.03
C LEU A 7 -10.97 12.33 12.28
N GLY A 8 -10.86 11.73 13.46
CA GLY A 8 -10.88 12.45 14.74
C GLY A 8 -9.75 13.48 14.84
N THR A 9 -8.51 13.10 14.48
CA THR A 9 -7.36 14.00 14.50
C THR A 9 -7.55 15.18 13.54
N CYS A 10 -7.99 14.90 12.31
CA CYS A 10 -8.22 15.94 11.30
C CYS A 10 -9.34 16.91 11.70
N LEU A 11 -10.43 16.40 12.31
CA LEU A 11 -11.52 17.24 12.82
C LEU A 11 -11.07 18.17 13.95
N ILE A 12 -10.23 17.68 14.87
CA ILE A 12 -9.63 18.52 15.92
C ILE A 12 -8.75 19.60 15.31
N PHE A 13 -7.93 19.25 14.31
CA PHE A 13 -7.05 20.21 13.63
C PHE A 13 -7.85 21.31 12.93
N VAL A 14 -8.92 20.94 12.21
CA VAL A 14 -9.85 21.89 11.62
C VAL A 14 -10.49 22.80 12.67
N ALA A 15 -10.92 22.25 13.81
CA ALA A 15 -11.53 23.04 14.89
C ALA A 15 -10.58 24.08 15.50
N ILE A 16 -9.27 23.81 15.49
CA ILE A 16 -8.21 24.71 16.00
C ILE A 16 -7.66 25.63 14.87
N GLY A 17 -8.10 25.43 13.62
CA GLY A 17 -7.64 26.22 12.45
C GLY A 17 -6.32 25.74 11.85
N TRP A 18 -5.85 24.55 12.18
CA TRP A 18 -4.59 23.96 11.71
C TRP A 18 -4.78 23.22 10.37
N THR A 19 -4.81 23.97 9.26
CA THR A 19 -5.13 23.43 7.92
C THR A 19 -3.98 23.49 6.89
N GLY A 20 -2.84 24.05 7.29
CA GLY A 20 -1.60 24.09 6.51
C GLY A 20 -1.02 22.73 6.12
N VAL A 21 -0.05 22.76 5.21
CA VAL A 21 0.61 21.56 4.65
C VAL A 21 1.27 20.72 5.73
N ASP A 22 2.02 21.36 6.64
CA ASP A 22 2.76 20.65 7.69
C ASP A 22 1.79 19.92 8.64
N HIS A 23 0.57 20.43 8.80
CA HIS A 23 -0.47 19.79 9.61
C HIS A 23 -1.01 18.51 8.99
N ARG A 24 -0.94 18.32 7.66
CA ARG A 24 -1.33 17.07 7.00
C ARG A 24 -0.43 15.90 7.43
N VAL A 25 0.89 16.14 7.40
CA VAL A 25 1.87 15.14 7.81
C VAL A 25 1.76 14.86 9.31
N GLN A 26 1.53 15.89 10.12
CA GLN A 26 1.29 15.75 11.56
C GLN A 26 0.03 14.92 11.86
N ALA A 27 -1.09 15.20 11.18
CA ALA A 27 -2.34 14.49 11.38
C ALA A 27 -2.21 12.99 11.05
N ILE A 28 -1.58 12.66 9.91
CA ILE A 28 -1.32 11.26 9.52
C ILE A 28 -0.39 10.58 10.54
N SER A 29 0.64 11.28 11.03
CA SER A 29 1.59 10.73 11.99
C SER A 29 0.94 10.45 13.36
N ILE A 30 0.15 11.39 13.88
CA ILE A 30 -0.61 11.22 15.13
C ILE A 30 -1.61 10.07 14.98
N ALA A 31 -2.37 10.03 13.89
CA ALA A 31 -3.32 8.96 13.62
C ALA A 31 -2.64 7.59 13.55
N ALA A 32 -1.45 7.51 12.94
CA ALA A 32 -0.65 6.28 12.91
C ALA A 32 -0.21 5.85 14.31
N VAL A 33 0.32 6.76 15.12
CA VAL A 33 0.73 6.47 16.51
C VAL A 33 -0.45 5.98 17.34
N VAL A 34 -1.59 6.68 17.29
CA VAL A 34 -2.81 6.29 18.00
C VAL A 34 -3.28 4.92 17.54
N ALA A 35 -3.34 4.67 16.23
CA ALA A 35 -3.78 3.39 15.69
C ALA A 35 -2.88 2.23 16.12
N VAL A 36 -1.55 2.41 16.10
CA VAL A 36 -0.58 1.39 16.54
C VAL A 36 -0.70 1.15 18.04
N ALA A 37 -0.82 2.20 18.85
CA ALA A 37 -0.98 2.09 20.30
C ALA A 37 -2.26 1.32 20.67
N THR A 38 -3.40 1.67 20.06
CA THR A 38 -4.67 0.99 20.31
C THR A 38 -4.65 -0.46 19.82
N ALA A 39 -4.07 -0.73 18.65
CA ALA A 39 -3.92 -2.09 18.14
C ALA A 39 -3.04 -2.96 19.06
N ASN A 40 -1.90 -2.44 19.50
CA ASN A 40 -1.00 -3.15 20.41
C ASN A 40 -1.64 -3.37 21.79
N ALA A 41 -2.41 -2.40 22.31
CA ALA A 41 -3.13 -2.56 23.57
C ALA A 41 -4.19 -3.68 23.48
N GLY A 42 -4.93 -3.74 22.37
CA GLY A 42 -5.91 -4.80 22.09
C GLY A 42 -5.26 -6.17 22.01
N ASN A 43 -4.21 -6.31 21.18
CA ASN A 43 -3.46 -7.55 21.04
C ASN A 43 -2.85 -7.98 22.37
N THR A 44 -2.20 -7.08 23.11
CA THR A 44 -1.59 -7.40 24.42
C THR A 44 -2.63 -7.94 25.41
N SER A 45 -3.84 -7.38 25.42
CA SER A 45 -4.91 -7.85 26.31
C SER A 45 -5.39 -9.25 25.95
N GLN A 46 -5.51 -9.56 24.65
CA GLN A 46 -5.88 -10.89 24.16
C GLN A 46 -4.75 -11.91 24.38
N ASP A 47 -3.52 -11.48 24.15
CA ASP A 47 -2.29 -12.24 24.34
C ASP A 47 -2.12 -12.67 25.79
N LEU A 48 -2.29 -11.77 26.75
CA LEU A 48 -2.19 -12.09 28.18
C LEU A 48 -3.29 -13.08 28.62
N LYS A 49 -4.51 -12.95 28.09
CA LYS A 49 -5.62 -13.89 28.38
C LYS A 49 -5.28 -15.29 27.87
N THR A 50 -4.88 -15.40 26.61
CA THR A 50 -4.50 -16.69 26.02
C THR A 50 -3.26 -17.25 26.71
N GLY A 51 -2.30 -16.38 27.02
CA GLY A 51 -1.07 -16.71 27.73
C GLY A 51 -1.30 -17.27 29.12
N PHE A 52 -2.30 -16.75 29.86
CA PHE A 52 -2.71 -17.31 31.15
C PHE A 52 -3.30 -18.72 30.99
N LEU A 53 -4.14 -18.96 29.97
CA LEU A 53 -4.78 -20.26 29.73
C LEU A 53 -3.79 -21.38 29.39
N VAL A 54 -2.70 -21.05 28.68
CA VAL A 54 -1.67 -22.02 28.29
C VAL A 54 -0.48 -22.10 29.26
N GLY A 55 -0.55 -21.38 30.39
CA GLY A 55 0.51 -21.38 31.42
C GLY A 55 1.78 -20.63 31.02
N SER A 56 1.71 -19.70 30.08
CA SER A 56 2.86 -18.89 29.66
C SER A 56 3.24 -17.82 30.70
N THR A 57 4.52 -17.44 30.75
CA THR A 57 5.00 -16.38 31.65
C THR A 57 4.82 -14.98 31.01
N PRO A 58 4.06 -14.05 31.62
CA PRO A 58 3.77 -12.72 31.03
C PRO A 58 5.00 -11.92 30.62
N ARG A 59 6.09 -11.99 31.41
CA ARG A 59 7.35 -11.30 31.10
C ARG A 59 7.96 -11.75 29.77
N ARG A 60 7.93 -13.05 29.47
CA ARG A 60 8.48 -13.60 28.22
C ARG A 60 7.66 -13.16 27.02
N GLN A 61 6.34 -13.08 27.19
CA GLN A 61 5.42 -12.63 26.14
C GLN A 61 5.64 -11.17 25.77
N GLN A 62 5.79 -10.27 26.76
CA GLN A 62 6.08 -8.85 26.48
C GLN A 62 7.42 -8.65 25.77
N ILE A 63 8.47 -9.38 26.16
CA ILE A 63 9.77 -9.33 25.47
C ILE A 63 9.64 -9.80 24.02
N ALA A 64 8.91 -10.90 23.79
CA ALA A 64 8.68 -11.42 22.44
C ALA A 64 7.94 -10.40 21.55
N ILE A 65 6.89 -9.75 22.08
CA ILE A 65 6.14 -8.70 21.37
C ILE A 65 7.04 -7.51 21.06
N LEU A 66 7.88 -7.07 22.01
CA LEU A 66 8.79 -5.95 21.80
C LEU A 66 9.81 -6.24 20.70
N ILE A 67 10.47 -7.41 20.76
CA ILE A 67 11.44 -7.84 19.75
C ILE A 67 10.77 -7.99 18.39
N GLY A 68 9.59 -8.63 18.34
CA GLY A 68 8.82 -8.84 17.13
C GLY A 68 8.39 -7.52 16.48
N ALA A 69 7.87 -6.57 17.27
CA ALA A 69 7.43 -5.27 16.79
C ALA A 69 8.59 -4.41 16.29
N LEU A 70 9.70 -4.33 17.04
CA LEU A 70 10.88 -3.58 16.63
C LEU A 70 11.54 -4.19 15.39
N GLY A 71 11.72 -5.51 15.38
CA GLY A 71 12.26 -6.23 14.23
C GLY A 71 11.40 -6.01 12.98
N SER A 72 10.08 -6.15 13.11
CA SER A 72 9.15 -5.92 12.00
C SER A 72 9.16 -4.47 11.53
N ALA A 73 9.21 -3.49 12.42
CA ALA A 73 9.26 -2.08 12.05
C ALA A 73 10.52 -1.74 11.22
N LEU A 74 11.67 -2.28 11.62
CA LEU A 74 12.93 -2.10 10.89
C LEU A 74 12.89 -2.78 9.52
N VAL A 75 12.46 -4.04 9.47
CA VAL A 75 12.38 -4.81 8.22
C VAL A 75 11.38 -4.18 7.25
N VAL A 76 10.17 -3.84 7.73
CA VAL A 76 9.13 -3.21 6.89
C VAL A 76 9.59 -1.84 6.40
N GLY A 77 10.17 -1.01 7.28
CA GLY A 77 10.71 0.30 6.89
C GLY A 77 11.79 0.17 5.82
N TRP A 78 12.75 -0.74 6.01
CA TRP A 78 13.77 -1.05 5.03
C TRP A 78 13.18 -1.50 3.70
N THR A 79 12.30 -2.51 3.72
CA THR A 79 11.67 -3.08 2.52
C THR A 79 10.87 -2.03 1.76
N LEU A 80 10.10 -1.17 2.44
CA LEU A 80 9.34 -0.10 1.79
C LEU A 80 10.26 0.91 1.10
N THR A 81 11.38 1.31 1.73
CA THR A 81 12.33 2.23 1.09
C THR A 81 13.02 1.62 -0.11
N LEU A 82 13.35 0.32 -0.03
CA LEU A 82 13.96 -0.43 -1.12
C LEU A 82 13.00 -0.58 -2.30
N LEU A 83 11.77 -1.01 -2.05
CA LEU A 83 10.73 -1.13 -3.07
C LEU A 83 10.43 0.23 -3.71
N ASN A 84 10.27 1.27 -2.91
CA ASN A 84 9.99 2.59 -3.46
C ASN A 84 11.13 3.10 -4.34
N ARG A 85 12.40 2.87 -3.96
CA ARG A 85 13.56 3.24 -4.79
C ARG A 85 13.64 2.43 -6.08
N ALA A 86 13.40 1.12 -6.03
CA ALA A 86 13.48 0.23 -7.18
C ALA A 86 12.41 0.52 -8.25
N TYR A 87 11.24 1.02 -7.85
CA TYR A 87 10.10 1.31 -8.72
C TYR A 87 9.83 2.81 -8.91
N THR A 88 10.73 3.71 -8.48
CA THR A 88 10.59 5.16 -8.78
C THR A 88 11.08 5.43 -10.19
N TYR A 89 10.21 6.00 -11.02
CA TYR A 89 10.53 6.31 -12.42
C TYR A 89 10.38 7.82 -12.69
N PRO A 90 11.39 8.45 -13.32
CA PRO A 90 11.29 9.82 -13.82
C PRO A 90 10.49 9.83 -15.12
N VAL A 91 9.30 10.40 -15.08
CA VAL A 91 8.41 10.53 -16.24
C VAL A 91 8.56 11.94 -16.81
N PRO A 92 8.75 12.12 -18.13
CA PRO A 92 8.79 13.45 -18.74
C PRO A 92 7.46 14.18 -18.56
N GLU A 93 7.51 15.32 -17.87
CA GLU A 93 6.38 16.20 -17.62
C GLU A 93 6.93 17.62 -17.55
N THR A 94 6.69 18.41 -18.60
CA THR A 94 7.27 19.74 -18.74
C THR A 94 6.32 20.81 -18.21
N HIS A 95 6.80 21.62 -17.26
CA HIS A 95 6.06 22.76 -16.73
C HIS A 95 6.92 24.02 -16.76
N ALA A 96 6.24 25.15 -16.93
CA ALA A 96 6.83 26.48 -16.84
C ALA A 96 7.50 26.70 -15.45
N PRO A 97 8.52 27.57 -15.36
CA PRO A 97 9.16 27.87 -14.10
C PRO A 97 8.17 28.47 -13.11
N PHE A 98 8.27 28.07 -11.85
CA PHE A 98 7.43 28.60 -10.78
C PHE A 98 7.69 30.09 -10.55
N GLY A 99 6.61 30.84 -10.28
CA GLY A 99 6.72 32.24 -9.88
C GLY A 99 7.43 32.40 -8.53
N ALA A 100 8.04 33.57 -8.29
CA ALA A 100 8.76 33.86 -7.05
C ALA A 100 7.88 33.73 -5.78
N GLN A 101 6.57 33.89 -5.91
CA GLN A 101 5.59 33.72 -4.83
C GLN A 101 5.44 32.26 -4.38
N ALA A 102 5.60 31.29 -5.29
CA ALA A 102 5.50 29.87 -4.97
C ALA A 102 6.70 29.34 -4.17
N LEU A 103 7.84 30.02 -4.29
CA LEU A 103 9.10 29.71 -3.60
C LEU A 103 9.24 30.48 -2.28
N ALA A 104 8.39 31.47 -2.04
CA ALA A 104 8.40 32.24 -0.80
C ALA A 104 7.71 31.44 0.33
N PRO A 105 8.26 31.44 1.55
CA PRO A 105 7.58 30.84 2.70
C PRO A 105 6.26 31.55 2.95
N ALA A 106 5.17 30.78 3.02
CA ALA A 106 3.87 31.30 3.40
C ALA A 106 3.89 31.68 4.89
N ALA A 107 3.11 32.70 5.27
CA ALA A 107 3.02 33.14 6.66
C ALA A 107 2.63 31.97 7.59
N GLY A 108 3.60 31.47 8.36
CA GLY A 108 3.41 30.39 9.35
C GLY A 108 3.83 28.98 8.92
N GLY A 109 4.51 28.77 7.79
CA GLY A 109 4.93 27.42 7.40
C GLY A 109 5.92 27.32 6.23
N ARG A 110 6.12 26.09 5.73
CA ARG A 110 6.95 25.84 4.55
C ARG A 110 6.41 26.54 3.29
N ALA A 111 7.32 26.86 2.37
CA ALA A 111 6.96 27.34 1.04
C ALA A 111 6.12 26.28 0.28
N PRO A 112 5.15 26.68 -0.56
CA PRO A 112 4.38 25.77 -1.41
C PRO A 112 5.27 24.88 -2.29
N VAL A 113 6.41 25.44 -2.75
CA VAL A 113 7.43 24.75 -3.53
C VAL A 113 8.79 24.94 -2.86
N GLU A 114 9.50 23.83 -2.65
CA GLU A 114 10.83 23.82 -2.03
C GLU A 114 11.84 23.14 -2.96
N VAL A 115 12.93 23.83 -3.27
CA VAL A 115 14.07 23.25 -3.98
C VAL A 115 14.94 22.51 -2.96
N LEU A 116 15.04 21.19 -3.11
CA LEU A 116 15.82 20.35 -2.22
C LEU A 116 17.31 20.45 -2.58
N PRO A 117 18.22 20.27 -1.60
CA PRO A 117 19.66 20.26 -1.86
C PRO A 117 20.13 19.02 -2.65
N ALA A 118 19.22 18.07 -2.92
CA ALA A 118 19.52 16.87 -3.67
C ALA A 118 19.48 17.13 -5.19
N THR A 119 20.48 16.59 -5.89
CA THR A 119 20.54 16.56 -7.36
C THR A 119 20.47 15.12 -7.86
N MET A 120 19.86 14.91 -9.02
CA MET A 120 19.76 13.61 -9.67
C MET A 120 20.32 13.70 -11.10
N ALA A 121 21.15 12.72 -11.47
CA ALA A 121 21.78 12.64 -12.79
C ALA A 121 21.89 11.17 -13.22
N GLY A 122 21.94 10.91 -14.53
CA GLY A 122 22.19 9.56 -15.06
C GLY A 122 21.04 8.59 -14.82
N PHE A 123 19.80 8.99 -15.10
CA PHE A 123 18.61 8.17 -14.88
C PHE A 123 18.00 7.65 -16.18
N ARG A 124 17.38 6.45 -16.12
CA ARG A 124 16.57 5.92 -17.22
C ARG A 124 15.22 6.62 -17.24
N ILE A 125 14.83 7.15 -18.40
CA ILE A 125 13.54 7.82 -18.57
C ILE A 125 12.43 6.76 -18.61
N ALA A 126 11.32 6.99 -17.91
CA ALA A 126 10.19 6.07 -17.92
C ALA A 126 9.68 5.79 -19.34
N GLY A 127 9.47 4.51 -19.67
CA GLY A 127 8.95 4.11 -20.99
C GLY A 127 9.93 4.30 -22.17
N SER A 128 11.20 4.66 -21.91
CA SER A 128 12.22 4.85 -22.94
C SER A 128 13.51 4.13 -22.55
N ASP A 129 14.23 3.59 -23.55
CA ASP A 129 15.55 2.98 -23.32
C ASP A 129 16.66 4.05 -23.21
N SER A 130 16.31 5.33 -23.36
CA SER A 130 17.22 6.46 -23.26
C SER A 130 17.56 6.81 -21.80
N VAL A 131 18.86 6.94 -21.53
CA VAL A 131 19.39 7.45 -20.26
C VAL A 131 19.64 8.96 -20.42
N ASP A 132 19.10 9.77 -19.50
CA ASP A 132 19.46 11.18 -19.40
C ASP A 132 20.61 11.33 -18.40
N HIS A 133 21.75 11.80 -18.89
CA HIS A 133 22.95 12.03 -18.09
C HIS A 133 23.02 13.46 -17.52
N ALA A 134 22.10 14.35 -17.88
CA ALA A 134 22.08 15.71 -17.35
C ALA A 134 21.76 15.71 -15.84
N ALA A 135 22.30 16.70 -15.14
CA ALA A 135 22.07 16.89 -13.71
C ALA A 135 20.89 17.83 -13.49
N TYR A 136 19.91 17.36 -12.73
CA TYR A 136 18.70 18.10 -12.38
C TYR A 136 18.61 18.32 -10.88
N GLN A 137 18.04 19.44 -10.47
CA GLN A 137 17.71 19.72 -9.07
C GLN A 137 16.36 19.10 -8.72
N VAL A 138 16.28 18.50 -7.54
CA VAL A 138 15.01 17.93 -7.06
C VAL A 138 14.19 19.04 -6.43
N VAL A 139 12.97 19.23 -6.93
CA VAL A 139 12.00 20.20 -6.42
C VAL A 139 10.82 19.45 -5.83
N ARG A 140 10.34 19.88 -4.67
CA ARG A 140 9.14 19.32 -4.04
C ARG A 140 8.03 20.34 -4.04
N VAL A 141 6.90 19.95 -4.64
CA VAL A 141 5.66 20.71 -4.65
C VAL A 141 4.76 20.11 -3.57
N TYR A 142 4.40 20.91 -2.57
CA TYR A 142 3.59 20.46 -1.43
C TYR A 142 2.09 20.68 -1.64
N VAL A 143 1.73 21.75 -2.34
CA VAL A 143 0.36 22.10 -2.72
C VAL A 143 0.31 22.29 -4.22
N VAL A 144 -0.82 21.94 -4.84
CA VAL A 144 -1.03 22.23 -6.25
C VAL A 144 -0.80 23.72 -6.50
N THR A 145 0.22 24.05 -7.29
CA THR A 145 0.67 25.42 -7.55
C THR A 145 0.90 25.58 -9.03
N ASP A 146 0.34 26.63 -9.65
CA ASP A 146 0.48 26.92 -11.07
C ASP A 146 0.11 25.74 -12.01
N GLY A 147 -0.88 24.93 -11.63
CA GLY A 147 -1.31 23.74 -12.38
C GLY A 147 -0.44 22.50 -12.17
N VAL A 148 0.65 22.60 -11.41
CA VAL A 148 1.53 21.47 -11.08
C VAL A 148 1.02 20.76 -9.82
N ALA A 149 0.73 19.47 -9.93
CA ALA A 149 0.26 18.67 -8.80
C ALA A 149 1.33 18.46 -7.72
N ALA A 150 0.92 18.19 -6.48
CA ALA A 150 1.86 17.91 -5.39
C ALA A 150 2.70 16.64 -5.69
N GLY A 151 4.01 16.73 -5.49
CA GLY A 151 4.95 15.67 -5.88
C GLY A 151 6.41 16.12 -5.87
N LYS A 152 7.30 15.22 -6.29
CA LYS A 152 8.71 15.53 -6.53
C LYS A 152 8.93 15.67 -8.04
N TYR A 153 9.70 16.68 -8.44
CA TYR A 153 10.01 16.98 -9.84
C TYR A 153 11.51 17.20 -10.01
N LEU A 154 11.98 17.02 -11.24
CA LEU A 154 13.33 17.35 -11.66
C LEU A 154 13.30 18.66 -12.45
N MET A 155 14.00 19.65 -11.92
CA MET A 155 14.13 20.98 -12.49
C MET A 155 15.51 21.13 -13.13
N ASP A 156 15.55 21.68 -14.35
CA ASP A 156 16.81 22.05 -15.00
C ASP A 156 17.42 23.26 -14.29
N PRO A 157 18.68 23.20 -13.82
CA PRO A 157 19.34 24.30 -13.13
C PRO A 157 19.43 25.60 -13.95
N LYS A 158 19.46 25.50 -15.29
CA LYS A 158 19.66 26.65 -16.19
C LYS A 158 18.35 27.34 -16.54
N SER A 159 17.37 26.57 -17.02
CA SER A 159 16.07 27.09 -17.46
C SER A 159 15.08 27.27 -16.30
N ARG A 160 15.32 26.61 -15.15
CA ARG A 160 14.37 26.49 -14.02
C ARG A 160 13.03 25.86 -14.41
N GLU A 161 12.96 25.24 -15.57
CA GLU A 161 11.79 24.49 -16.01
C GLU A 161 11.77 23.12 -15.33
N LEU A 162 10.58 22.67 -14.96
CA LEU A 162 10.38 21.28 -14.57
C LEU A 162 10.37 20.44 -15.84
N ARG A 163 11.19 19.40 -15.91
CA ARG A 163 11.25 18.52 -17.09
C ARG A 163 10.72 17.12 -16.83
N TYR A 164 10.83 16.66 -15.60
CA TYR A 164 10.38 15.33 -15.22
C TYR A 164 9.64 15.37 -13.89
N VAL A 165 8.64 14.52 -13.74
CA VAL A 165 8.06 14.15 -12.45
C VAL A 165 8.76 12.89 -11.93
N LEU A 166 9.23 12.95 -10.69
CA LEU A 166 9.69 11.78 -9.95
C LEU A 166 8.48 11.10 -9.33
N ASP A 167 7.82 10.29 -10.15
CA ASP A 167 6.64 9.56 -9.71
C ASP A 167 7.10 8.40 -8.80
N PRO A 168 6.60 8.28 -7.56
CA PRO A 168 7.06 7.27 -6.61
C PRO A 168 6.70 5.84 -7.05
N GLY A 169 7.47 4.87 -6.59
CA GLY A 169 7.18 3.46 -6.87
C GLY A 169 5.94 2.95 -6.16
N ILE A 170 5.65 3.48 -4.97
CA ILE A 170 4.46 3.12 -4.19
C ILE A 170 3.42 4.24 -4.33
N GLY A 171 2.24 3.91 -4.85
CA GLY A 171 1.14 4.88 -5.02
C GLY A 171 1.44 6.01 -6.01
N GLY A 172 2.28 5.75 -7.02
CA GLY A 172 2.53 6.68 -8.13
C GLY A 172 1.26 6.96 -8.94
N ARG A 173 1.26 8.09 -9.65
CA ARG A 173 0.10 8.57 -10.44
C ARG A 173 0.17 8.16 -11.92
N VAL A 174 1.34 7.81 -12.43
CA VAL A 174 1.55 7.51 -13.85
C VAL A 174 1.69 5.99 -14.05
N HIS A 175 0.63 5.39 -14.61
CA HIS A 175 0.58 3.95 -14.94
C HIS A 175 1.06 3.65 -16.37
N GLU A 176 0.93 4.59 -17.28
CA GLU A 176 1.28 4.43 -18.69
C GLU A 176 1.95 5.69 -19.22
N TYR A 177 3.02 5.51 -20.00
CA TYR A 177 3.67 6.59 -20.72
C TYR A 177 4.04 6.13 -22.13
N ARG A 178 3.55 6.86 -23.15
CA ARG A 178 3.78 6.58 -24.58
C ARG A 178 3.47 5.13 -25.00
N GLY A 179 2.36 4.56 -24.53
CA GLY A 179 1.95 3.19 -24.88
C GLY A 179 2.69 2.08 -24.13
N LYS A 180 3.65 2.43 -23.26
CA LYS A 180 4.34 1.46 -22.39
C LYS A 180 3.81 1.56 -20.96
N THR A 181 3.45 0.41 -20.40
CA THR A 181 3.04 0.29 -19.00
C THR A 181 4.26 0.41 -18.09
N ILE A 182 4.20 1.32 -17.11
CA ILE A 182 5.26 1.48 -16.11
C ILE A 182 4.88 0.63 -14.91
N PRO A 183 5.72 -0.33 -14.47
CA PRO A 183 5.40 -1.16 -13.32
C PRO A 183 5.43 -0.30 -12.04
N ARG A 184 4.34 -0.36 -11.26
CA ARG A 184 4.17 0.39 -10.01
C ARG A 184 3.58 -0.50 -8.94
N LEU A 185 3.75 -0.10 -7.69
CA LEU A 185 3.15 -0.75 -6.53
C LEU A 185 1.96 0.09 -6.08
N ASP A 186 0.76 -0.36 -6.42
CA ASP A 186 -0.46 0.32 -6.01
C ASP A 186 -0.61 0.29 -4.50
N SER A 187 -0.97 1.43 -3.92
CA SER A 187 -1.28 1.54 -2.49
C SER A 187 -2.66 2.17 -2.25
N PRO A 188 -3.77 1.53 -2.67
CA PRO A 188 -5.10 2.13 -2.60
C PRO A 188 -5.49 2.60 -1.20
N LYS A 189 -5.10 1.84 -0.17
CA LYS A 189 -5.33 2.21 1.24
C LYS A 189 -4.60 3.50 1.63
N ALA A 190 -3.36 3.69 1.18
CA ALA A 190 -2.59 4.90 1.49
C ALA A 190 -3.17 6.12 0.75
N THR A 191 -3.54 5.95 -0.51
CA THR A 191 -4.18 7.00 -1.32
C THR A 191 -5.47 7.50 -0.67
N ILE A 192 -6.33 6.61 -0.21
CA ILE A 192 -7.59 7.00 0.46
C ILE A 192 -7.32 7.75 1.76
N MET A 193 -6.35 7.32 2.57
CA MET A 193 -6.00 8.03 3.80
C MET A 193 -5.50 9.45 3.50
N ALA A 194 -4.66 9.60 2.46
CA ALA A 194 -4.19 10.91 2.02
C ALA A 194 -5.35 11.79 1.53
N LEU A 195 -6.22 11.26 0.67
CA LEU A 195 -7.38 11.98 0.13
C LEU A 195 -8.37 12.41 1.23
N ILE A 196 -8.63 11.55 2.22
CA ILE A 196 -9.50 11.88 3.36
C ILE A 196 -8.85 12.99 4.20
N THR A 197 -7.56 12.87 4.50
CA THR A 197 -6.83 13.88 5.29
C THR A 197 -6.86 15.24 4.59
N ASP A 198 -6.50 15.26 3.32
CA ASP A 198 -6.49 16.47 2.49
C ASP A 198 -7.91 17.04 2.36
N GLY A 199 -8.91 16.20 2.10
CA GLY A 199 -10.30 16.62 1.96
C GLY A 199 -10.85 17.27 3.23
N ILE A 200 -10.53 16.73 4.41
CA ILE A 200 -10.98 17.30 5.69
C ILE A 200 -10.27 18.61 5.98
N LEU A 201 -8.94 18.63 5.91
CA LEU A 201 -8.15 19.82 6.24
C LEU A 201 -8.39 20.97 5.26
N THR A 202 -8.78 20.68 4.01
CA THR A 202 -9.12 21.71 3.00
C THR A 202 -10.61 22.03 2.93
N HIS A 203 -11.45 21.43 3.77
CA HIS A 203 -12.92 21.55 3.72
C HIS A 203 -13.56 21.15 2.37
N LYS A 204 -12.87 20.34 1.56
CA LYS A 204 -13.37 19.86 0.26
C LYS A 204 -13.99 18.47 0.31
N LEU A 205 -14.01 17.83 1.48
CA LEU A 205 -14.58 16.49 1.60
C LEU A 205 -16.11 16.53 1.37
N PRO A 206 -16.67 15.68 0.49
CA PRO A 206 -18.10 15.61 0.26
C PRO A 206 -18.81 14.90 1.44
N TRP A 207 -19.10 15.66 2.50
CA TRP A 207 -19.72 15.14 3.74
C TRP A 207 -21.03 14.40 3.52
N VAL A 208 -21.81 14.79 2.52
CA VAL A 208 -23.06 14.10 2.14
C VAL A 208 -22.77 12.64 1.77
N LEU A 209 -21.71 12.37 0.99
CA LEU A 209 -21.33 11.01 0.60
C LEU A 209 -20.82 10.19 1.80
N VAL A 210 -20.06 10.82 2.70
CA VAL A 210 -19.55 10.16 3.91
C VAL A 210 -20.71 9.75 4.82
N LEU A 211 -21.62 10.69 5.13
CA LEU A 211 -22.78 10.42 5.98
C LEU A 211 -23.72 9.39 5.34
N LEU A 212 -23.94 9.47 4.02
CA LEU A 212 -24.70 8.46 3.29
C LEU A 212 -24.09 7.06 3.50
N GLY A 213 -22.77 6.92 3.38
CA GLY A 213 -22.08 5.65 3.65
C GLY A 213 -22.25 5.14 5.09
N VAL A 214 -22.24 6.04 6.07
CA VAL A 214 -22.52 5.70 7.48
C VAL A 214 -23.95 5.19 7.66
N PHE A 215 -24.94 5.86 7.07
CA PHE A 215 -26.34 5.43 7.16
C PHE A 215 -26.60 4.11 6.43
N ILE A 216 -25.99 3.91 5.25
CA ILE A 216 -26.05 2.62 4.54
C ILE A 216 -25.45 1.50 5.40
N THR A 217 -24.30 1.76 6.02
CA THR A 217 -23.64 0.80 6.92
C THR A 217 -24.54 0.42 8.09
N ILE A 218 -25.17 1.41 8.74
CA ILE A 218 -26.13 1.19 9.83
C ILE A 218 -27.33 0.37 9.33
N ALA A 219 -27.89 0.71 8.17
CA ALA A 219 -29.03 -0.01 7.60
C ALA A 219 -28.69 -1.48 7.31
N ILE A 220 -27.53 -1.76 6.73
CA ILE A 220 -27.05 -3.13 6.47
C ILE A 220 -26.88 -3.91 7.78
N GLU A 221 -26.29 -3.29 8.80
CA GLU A 221 -26.09 -3.91 10.11
C GLU A 221 -27.44 -4.19 10.81
N LEU A 222 -28.42 -3.30 10.67
CA LEU A 222 -29.79 -3.50 11.16
C LEU A 222 -30.54 -4.62 10.43
N MET A 223 -30.17 -4.94 9.18
CA MET A 223 -30.69 -6.09 8.45
C MET A 223 -30.05 -7.42 8.90
N GLY A 224 -29.16 -7.40 9.90
CA GLY A 224 -28.45 -8.59 10.40
C GLY A 224 -27.31 -9.06 9.49
N VAL A 225 -26.93 -8.26 8.50
CA VAL A 225 -25.79 -8.54 7.61
C VAL A 225 -24.59 -7.76 8.12
N GLN A 226 -23.44 -8.41 8.24
CA GLN A 226 -22.21 -7.71 8.59
C GLN A 226 -21.83 -6.73 7.47
N ALA A 227 -21.73 -5.44 7.79
CA ALA A 227 -21.45 -4.42 6.79
C ALA A 227 -20.02 -4.50 6.22
N LEU A 228 -19.06 -5.05 6.98
CA LEU A 228 -17.65 -5.10 6.59
C LEU A 228 -17.39 -5.93 5.30
N PRO A 229 -17.88 -7.19 5.16
CA PRO A 229 -17.77 -7.93 3.90
C PRO A 229 -18.39 -7.20 2.69
N VAL A 230 -19.54 -6.57 2.89
CA VAL A 230 -20.25 -5.83 1.83
C VAL A 230 -19.41 -4.63 1.37
N ALA A 231 -18.92 -3.82 2.31
CA ALA A 231 -18.08 -2.67 2.01
C ALA A 231 -16.78 -3.07 1.29
N VAL A 232 -16.13 -4.15 1.74
CA VAL A 232 -14.92 -4.68 1.08
C VAL A 232 -15.21 -5.15 -0.34
N GLY A 233 -16.34 -5.83 -0.56
CA GLY A 233 -16.75 -6.32 -1.87
C GLY A 233 -17.04 -5.21 -2.89
N VAL A 234 -17.66 -4.12 -2.45
CA VAL A 234 -17.93 -2.93 -3.30
C VAL A 234 -16.65 -2.15 -3.61
N TYR A 235 -15.70 -2.15 -2.68
CA TYR A 235 -14.47 -1.38 -2.80
C TYR A 235 -13.42 -2.02 -3.73
N LEU A 236 -13.35 -3.35 -3.79
CA LEU A 236 -12.29 -4.04 -4.50
C LEU A 236 -12.64 -4.32 -5.97
N PRO A 237 -11.64 -4.31 -6.87
CA PRO A 237 -11.84 -4.70 -8.26
C PRO A 237 -12.50 -6.08 -8.36
N ILE A 238 -13.37 -6.26 -9.34
CA ILE A 238 -14.09 -7.53 -9.53
C ILE A 238 -13.16 -8.73 -9.72
N SER A 239 -11.94 -8.50 -10.25
CA SER A 239 -10.89 -9.51 -10.38
C SER A 239 -10.32 -9.96 -9.03
N THR A 240 -10.15 -9.05 -8.07
CA THR A 240 -9.73 -9.40 -6.71
C THR A 240 -10.87 -10.05 -5.93
N SER A 241 -12.08 -9.52 -6.07
CA SER A 241 -13.28 -10.07 -5.43
C SER A 241 -13.61 -11.47 -5.91
N SER A 242 -13.46 -11.78 -7.21
CA SER A 242 -13.69 -13.12 -7.75
C SER A 242 -12.67 -14.14 -7.25
N ALA A 243 -11.39 -13.77 -7.11
CA ALA A 243 -10.36 -14.62 -6.53
C ALA A 243 -10.65 -14.94 -5.05
N MET A 244 -11.04 -13.94 -4.26
CA MET A 244 -11.47 -14.14 -2.87
C MET A 244 -12.72 -15.02 -2.78
N PHE A 245 -13.69 -14.80 -3.67
CA PHE A 245 -14.89 -15.63 -3.75
C PHE A 245 -14.55 -17.09 -4.05
N ALA A 246 -13.69 -17.36 -5.03
CA ALA A 246 -13.25 -18.72 -5.35
C ALA A 246 -12.55 -19.39 -4.15
N GLY A 247 -11.69 -18.67 -3.42
CA GLY A 247 -11.11 -19.16 -2.17
C GLY A 247 -12.17 -19.47 -1.10
N GLY A 248 -13.18 -18.60 -0.99
CA GLY A 248 -14.36 -18.82 -0.14
C GLY A 248 -15.18 -20.04 -0.54
N VAL A 249 -15.35 -20.30 -1.84
CA VAL A 249 -16.00 -21.52 -2.35
C VAL A 249 -15.20 -22.77 -2.00
N VAL A 250 -13.88 -22.74 -2.15
CA VAL A 250 -13.00 -23.86 -1.73
C VAL A 250 -13.17 -24.13 -0.24
N ARG A 251 -13.14 -23.09 0.60
CA ARG A 251 -13.36 -23.20 2.05
C ARG A 251 -14.76 -23.75 2.37
N TRP A 252 -15.80 -23.23 1.73
CA TRP A 252 -17.17 -23.71 1.89
C TRP A 252 -17.32 -25.19 1.51
N LEU A 253 -16.66 -25.65 0.45
CA LEU A 253 -16.65 -27.06 0.05
C LEU A 253 -15.93 -27.97 1.06
N ILE A 254 -14.90 -27.46 1.73
CA ILE A 254 -14.20 -28.16 2.82
C ILE A 254 -15.12 -28.22 4.05
N GLU A 255 -15.65 -27.08 4.48
CA GLU A 255 -16.50 -26.95 5.68
C GLU A 255 -17.81 -27.73 5.56
N ARG A 256 -18.49 -27.68 4.41
CA ARG A 256 -19.72 -28.44 4.16
C ARG A 256 -19.52 -29.94 4.34
N ARG A 257 -18.31 -30.44 4.10
CA ARG A 257 -17.96 -31.87 4.27
C ARG A 257 -17.40 -32.17 5.65
N ALA A 258 -16.76 -31.21 6.32
CA ALA A 258 -16.25 -31.31 7.68
C ALA A 258 -17.34 -31.13 8.77
N GLN A 259 -18.41 -30.37 8.51
CA GLN A 259 -19.57 -30.26 9.42
C GLN A 259 -20.29 -31.60 9.62
N ALA A 260 -20.15 -32.56 8.69
CA ALA A 260 -20.57 -33.95 8.90
C ALA A 260 -19.76 -34.69 9.99
N ARG A 261 -18.64 -34.11 10.46
CA ARG A 261 -17.65 -34.72 11.38
C ARG A 261 -17.50 -34.02 12.75
N GLN A 262 -18.37 -33.06 13.11
CA GLN A 262 -18.33 -32.33 14.41
C GLN A 262 -16.95 -31.74 14.80
N GLN A 263 -16.19 -31.17 13.86
CA GLN A 263 -14.93 -30.49 14.19
C GLN A 263 -15.18 -29.13 14.86
N SER A 264 -14.32 -28.79 15.83
CA SER A 264 -14.33 -27.49 16.52
C SER A 264 -13.96 -26.35 15.56
N LEU A 265 -14.69 -25.23 15.63
CA LEU A 265 -14.44 -24.01 14.83
C LEU A 265 -12.97 -23.52 14.92
N ALA A 266 -12.31 -23.71 16.07
CA ALA A 266 -10.91 -23.32 16.26
C ALA A 266 -9.93 -24.17 15.42
N GLN A 267 -10.22 -25.46 15.20
CA GLN A 267 -9.43 -26.32 14.32
C GLN A 267 -9.61 -25.96 12.84
N VAL A 268 -10.78 -25.41 12.47
CA VAL A 268 -11.05 -24.95 11.10
C VAL A 268 -10.32 -23.64 10.81
N GLU A 269 -10.30 -22.69 11.76
CA GLU A 269 -9.56 -21.42 11.60
C GLU A 269 -8.05 -21.59 11.54
N SER A 270 -7.51 -22.60 12.23
CA SER A 270 -6.07 -22.94 12.21
C SER A 270 -5.76 -24.16 11.34
N GLY A 271 -6.66 -24.50 10.41
CA GLY A 271 -6.56 -25.73 9.63
C GLY A 271 -5.34 -25.76 8.69
N PRO A 272 -4.90 -26.96 8.26
CA PRO A 272 -3.76 -27.12 7.36
C PRO A 272 -3.85 -26.30 6.06
N GLY A 273 -5.08 -26.11 5.54
CA GLY A 273 -5.32 -25.28 4.37
C GLY A 273 -5.03 -23.79 4.60
N VAL A 274 -5.38 -23.25 5.77
CA VAL A 274 -5.12 -21.85 6.14
C VAL A 274 -3.62 -21.63 6.34
N LEU A 275 -2.94 -22.56 7.05
CA LEU A 275 -1.48 -22.55 7.23
C LEU A 275 -0.73 -22.61 5.90
N PHE A 276 -1.14 -23.50 5.00
CA PHE A 276 -0.53 -23.62 3.68
C PHE A 276 -0.74 -22.36 2.82
N ALA A 277 -1.95 -21.80 2.81
CA ALA A 277 -2.23 -20.54 2.11
C ALA A 277 -1.37 -19.39 2.67
N SER A 278 -1.26 -19.27 3.99
CA SER A 278 -0.39 -18.28 4.64
C SER A 278 1.08 -18.48 4.25
N GLY A 279 1.56 -19.72 4.18
CA GLY A 279 2.91 -20.05 3.72
C GLY A 279 3.16 -19.64 2.27
N LEU A 280 2.21 -19.87 1.37
CA LEU A 280 2.32 -19.42 -0.03
C LEU A 280 2.37 -17.90 -0.16
N ILE A 281 1.54 -17.17 0.60
CA ILE A 281 1.54 -15.70 0.62
C ILE A 281 2.88 -15.17 1.13
N ALA A 282 3.37 -15.72 2.25
CA ALA A 282 4.67 -15.33 2.82
C ALA A 282 5.83 -15.64 1.86
N GLY A 283 5.84 -16.83 1.24
CA GLY A 283 6.85 -17.22 0.27
C GLY A 283 6.87 -16.30 -0.95
N GLY A 284 5.71 -16.00 -1.53
CA GLY A 284 5.59 -15.07 -2.65
C GLY A 284 6.07 -13.66 -2.31
N ALA A 285 5.75 -13.16 -1.11
CA ALA A 285 6.22 -11.86 -0.63
C ALA A 285 7.76 -11.83 -0.47
N ILE A 286 8.36 -12.86 0.11
CA ILE A 286 9.82 -12.95 0.28
C ILE A 286 10.52 -13.00 -1.08
N CYS A 287 10.03 -13.82 -2.02
CA CYS A 287 10.55 -13.84 -3.40
C CYS A 287 10.47 -12.46 -4.05
N GLY A 288 9.36 -11.75 -3.90
CA GLY A 288 9.19 -10.38 -4.39
C GLY A 288 10.21 -9.40 -3.79
N ILE A 289 10.48 -9.49 -2.49
CA ILE A 289 11.49 -8.67 -1.81
C ILE A 289 12.89 -8.97 -2.36
N VAL A 290 13.24 -10.24 -2.54
CA VAL A 290 14.54 -10.64 -3.12
C VAL A 290 14.70 -10.09 -4.53
N LEU A 291 13.69 -10.25 -5.38
CA LEU A 291 13.71 -9.70 -6.74
C LEU A 291 13.84 -8.18 -6.75
N ALA A 292 13.10 -7.48 -5.88
CA ALA A 292 13.21 -6.04 -5.73
C ALA A 292 14.59 -5.59 -5.24
N ALA A 293 15.24 -6.37 -4.37
CA ALA A 293 16.58 -6.06 -3.89
C ALA A 293 17.61 -6.18 -5.03
N ILE A 294 17.49 -7.23 -5.85
CA ILE A 294 18.33 -7.41 -7.04
C ILE A 294 18.06 -6.27 -8.05
N ALA A 295 16.78 -5.93 -8.31
CA ALA A 295 16.41 -4.82 -9.18
C ALA A 295 16.96 -3.47 -8.69
N GLY A 296 16.91 -3.22 -7.37
CA GLY A 296 17.47 -2.02 -6.75
C GLY A 296 18.98 -1.90 -6.93
N VAL A 297 19.73 -2.99 -6.83
CA VAL A 297 21.19 -3.02 -7.09
C VAL A 297 21.50 -2.84 -8.58
N LEU A 298 20.66 -3.38 -9.47
CA LEU A 298 20.77 -3.21 -10.92
C LEU A 298 20.25 -1.84 -11.42
N GLY A 299 19.74 -1.01 -10.52
CA GLY A 299 19.27 0.35 -10.78
C GLY A 299 17.81 0.48 -11.25
N SER A 300 17.18 -0.59 -11.73
CA SER A 300 15.75 -0.59 -12.11
C SER A 300 15.20 -2.01 -12.26
N ALA A 301 13.87 -2.15 -12.15
CA ALA A 301 13.19 -3.41 -12.47
C ALA A 301 13.39 -3.83 -13.95
N ASP A 302 13.50 -2.87 -14.86
CA ASP A 302 13.72 -3.13 -16.29
C ASP A 302 15.11 -3.70 -16.56
N ALA A 303 16.15 -3.22 -15.85
CA ALA A 303 17.50 -3.77 -15.94
C ALA A 303 17.59 -5.23 -15.45
N LEU A 304 16.76 -5.60 -14.46
CA LEU A 304 16.64 -6.99 -14.02
C LEU A 304 15.99 -7.86 -15.10
N ALA A 305 14.91 -7.38 -15.71
CA ALA A 305 14.20 -8.09 -16.78
C ALA A 305 15.08 -8.33 -18.02
N GLU A 306 15.93 -7.37 -18.38
CA GLU A 306 16.91 -7.50 -19.48
C GLU A 306 17.98 -8.57 -19.20
N ARG A 307 18.45 -8.71 -17.94
CA ARG A 307 19.54 -9.64 -17.58
C ARG A 307 19.07 -11.04 -17.24
N VAL A 308 17.82 -11.20 -16.83
CA VAL A 308 17.21 -12.48 -16.49
C VAL A 308 16.13 -12.79 -17.52
N PRO A 309 16.48 -13.39 -18.67
CA PRO A 309 15.57 -13.61 -19.79
C PRO A 309 14.58 -14.76 -19.53
N ILE A 310 14.15 -15.00 -18.29
CA ILE A 310 13.16 -16.02 -17.95
C ILE A 310 11.83 -15.68 -18.60
N PHE A 311 11.42 -14.41 -18.54
CA PHE A 311 10.16 -13.95 -19.15
C PHE A 311 10.23 -13.94 -20.67
N THR A 312 11.37 -13.59 -21.26
CA THR A 312 11.58 -13.68 -22.71
C THR A 312 11.70 -15.13 -23.20
N ALA A 313 12.27 -16.04 -22.40
CA ALA A 313 12.35 -17.47 -22.71
C ALA A 313 10.98 -18.18 -22.60
N LEU A 314 10.10 -17.70 -21.72
CA LEU A 314 8.72 -18.16 -21.60
C LEU A 314 7.80 -17.60 -22.71
N GLY A 315 8.27 -16.63 -23.49
CA GLY A 315 7.52 -16.03 -24.61
C GLY A 315 6.14 -15.52 -24.16
N ASN A 316 5.08 -15.91 -24.87
CA ASN A 316 3.71 -15.51 -24.55
C ASN A 316 3.02 -16.36 -23.46
N LEU A 317 3.71 -17.35 -22.87
CA LEU A 317 3.12 -18.21 -21.83
C LEU A 317 2.60 -17.43 -20.61
N PRO A 318 3.29 -16.39 -20.10
CA PRO A 318 2.80 -15.59 -18.96
C PRO A 318 1.50 -14.82 -19.27
N HIS A 319 1.23 -14.56 -20.55
CA HIS A 319 0.02 -13.86 -21.01
C HIS A 319 -1.11 -14.82 -21.44
N SER A 320 -0.88 -16.14 -21.37
CA SER A 320 -1.89 -17.13 -21.74
C SER A 320 -2.98 -17.26 -20.68
N ILE A 321 -4.20 -16.87 -21.06
CA ILE A 321 -5.40 -17.00 -20.22
C ILE A 321 -5.61 -18.46 -19.78
N GLY A 322 -5.38 -19.44 -20.67
CA GLY A 322 -5.55 -20.86 -20.37
C GLY A 322 -4.58 -21.36 -19.29
N LEU A 323 -3.32 -20.92 -19.34
CA LEU A 323 -2.32 -21.26 -18.33
C LEU A 323 -2.70 -20.63 -16.98
N ALA A 324 -3.14 -19.37 -16.98
CA ALA A 324 -3.58 -18.69 -15.76
C ALA A 324 -4.75 -19.43 -15.08
N PHE A 325 -5.78 -19.81 -15.84
CA PHE A 325 -6.89 -20.61 -15.31
C PHE A 325 -6.44 -22.00 -14.84
N GLY A 326 -5.53 -22.66 -15.57
CA GLY A 326 -4.96 -23.94 -15.19
C GLY A 326 -4.20 -23.89 -13.86
N LEU A 327 -3.31 -22.91 -13.68
CA LEU A 327 -2.59 -22.69 -12.44
C LEU A 327 -3.53 -22.30 -11.29
N PHE A 328 -4.53 -21.46 -11.56
CA PHE A 328 -5.53 -21.08 -10.56
C PHE A 328 -6.37 -22.28 -10.10
N GLY A 329 -6.82 -23.11 -11.04
CA GLY A 329 -7.54 -24.35 -10.75
C GLY A 329 -6.66 -25.35 -9.99
N LEU A 330 -5.39 -25.49 -10.37
CA LEU A 330 -4.42 -26.33 -9.65
C LEU A 330 -4.19 -25.84 -8.22
N LEU A 331 -4.06 -24.53 -8.02
CA LEU A 331 -3.94 -23.94 -6.69
C LEU A 331 -5.20 -24.22 -5.85
N GLY A 332 -6.39 -24.04 -6.42
CA GLY A 332 -7.66 -24.37 -5.76
C GLY A 332 -7.78 -25.85 -5.39
N ALA A 333 -7.39 -26.75 -6.29
CA ALA A 333 -7.37 -28.19 -6.06
C ALA A 333 -6.35 -28.59 -4.97
N LEU A 334 -5.18 -27.95 -4.97
CA LEU A 334 -4.13 -28.19 -3.97
C LEU A 334 -4.57 -27.68 -2.60
N LEU A 335 -5.18 -26.49 -2.52
CA LEU A 335 -5.78 -25.97 -1.29
C LEU A 335 -6.89 -26.89 -0.78
N TYR A 336 -7.75 -27.38 -1.67
CA TYR A 336 -8.78 -28.35 -1.31
C TYR A 336 -8.20 -29.66 -0.78
N TRP A 337 -7.14 -30.16 -1.40
CA TRP A 337 -6.48 -31.40 -1.00
C TRP A 337 -5.72 -31.26 0.33
N VAL A 338 -4.97 -30.17 0.52
CA VAL A 338 -4.27 -29.89 1.79
C VAL A 338 -5.28 -29.63 2.90
N GLY A 339 -6.33 -28.86 2.63
CA GLY A 339 -7.39 -28.57 3.61
C GLY A 339 -8.19 -29.80 4.05
N ARG A 340 -8.09 -30.92 3.32
CA ARG A 340 -8.68 -32.21 3.67
C ARG A 340 -7.79 -33.12 4.51
N ARG A 341 -6.49 -32.84 4.58
CA ARG A 341 -5.57 -33.68 5.34
C ARG A 341 -5.81 -33.44 6.83
N GLU A 342 -6.20 -34.50 7.53
CA GLU A 342 -6.32 -34.49 8.99
C GLU A 342 -4.92 -34.42 9.61
N GLN A 343 -4.81 -33.69 10.74
CA GLN A 343 -3.72 -33.89 11.71
C GLN A 343 -4.20 -34.89 12.75
#